data_AF-A0AAJ6Z573-F1
#
_entry.id   AF-A0AAJ6Z573-F1
#
_cell.length_a   1.000
_cell.length_b   1.000
_cell.length_c   1.000
_cell.angle_alpha   90.00
_cell.angle_beta   90.00
_cell.angle_gamma   90.00
#
_symmetry.space_group_name_H-M   'P 1'
#
loop_
_entity.id
_entity.type
_entity.pdbx_description
1 polymer ?
#
loop_
_entity_poly.entity_id
_entity_poly.type
_entity_poly.pdbx_seq_one_letter_code
_entity_poly.pdbx_strand_id
1 'polypeptide(L)'
;MSTNGQSDHVEGNFQTLKDHIAKLSNNQNNILTKFEVLNQNMEELRSIVSQFSEKISSLEEKSTDKRNIKSDVCLLKKRIDELYAIVKEGKEDISCPSDDVQDVESCHSEVSSSSKVAMTTGLDRDTIRAAYEDVRSDGTPTEWAVFKFEGSRIVCSARGSDFTEFRKQFADDERAFGYLRLQMGDEMSKRRKFMFVAWVGPNVSVINRAKMSTDKAIVKDIISNFAVELQLESQAEIDIDQFKDALNRAGGANYGTGVRDL
;
A
#
# COMPACT_ATOMS: atom_id res chain seq x y z
N MET A 1 -86.75 36.95 8.66
CA MET A 1 -85.34 37.07 9.09
C MET A 1 -84.77 35.65 9.28
N SER A 2 -84.40 34.96 8.20
CA SER A 2 -83.87 33.57 8.31
C SER A 2 -82.75 33.26 7.30
N THR A 3 -82.20 34.27 6.62
CA THR A 3 -81.22 34.09 5.53
C THR A 3 -79.76 34.15 5.98
N ASN A 4 -79.46 34.61 7.20
CA ASN A 4 -78.05 34.79 7.63
C ASN A 4 -77.35 33.47 8.01
N GLY A 5 -78.01 32.54 8.72
CA GLY A 5 -77.34 31.32 9.21
C GLY A 5 -76.94 30.31 8.13
N GLN A 6 -77.57 30.35 6.96
CA GLN A 6 -77.24 29.48 5.83
C GLN A 6 -76.05 30.03 5.02
N SER A 7 -75.86 31.35 5.01
CA SER A 7 -74.71 32.01 4.38
C SER A 7 -73.42 31.76 5.16
N ASP A 8 -73.47 31.82 6.49
CA ASP A 8 -72.30 31.63 7.36
C ASP A 8 -71.77 30.18 7.31
N HIS A 9 -72.65 29.18 7.18
CA HIS A 9 -72.25 27.78 7.03
C HIS A 9 -71.55 27.54 5.68
N VAL A 10 -72.08 28.13 4.60
CA VAL A 10 -71.48 28.01 3.26
C VAL A 10 -70.11 28.68 3.23
N GLU A 11 -69.95 29.83 3.87
CA GLU A 11 -68.67 30.53 3.98
C GLU A 11 -67.64 29.71 4.77
N GLY A 12 -68.04 29.08 5.89
CA GLY A 12 -67.16 28.20 6.67
C GLY A 12 -66.69 26.94 5.89
N ASN A 13 -67.60 26.34 5.12
CA ASN A 13 -67.26 25.22 4.24
C ASN A 13 -66.31 25.66 3.11
N PHE A 14 -66.54 26.84 2.54
CA PHE A 14 -65.69 27.41 1.49
C PHE A 14 -64.29 27.74 2.02
N GLN A 15 -64.17 28.27 3.23
CA GLN A 15 -62.89 28.52 3.87
C GLN A 15 -62.11 27.23 4.15
N THR A 16 -62.80 26.18 4.62
CA THR A 16 -62.20 24.85 4.84
C THR A 16 -61.67 24.25 3.53
N LEU A 17 -62.41 24.42 2.43
CA LEU A 17 -61.98 23.98 1.10
C LEU A 17 -60.73 24.75 0.61
N LYS A 18 -60.68 26.07 0.82
CA LYS A 18 -59.50 26.88 0.51
C LYS A 18 -58.27 26.41 1.28
N ASP A 19 -58.42 26.14 2.58
CA ASP A 19 -57.31 25.67 3.42
C ASP A 19 -56.81 24.30 2.97
N HIS A 20 -57.70 23.40 2.53
CA HIS A 20 -57.30 22.13 1.94
C HIS A 20 -56.56 22.30 0.61
N ILE A 21 -57.02 23.19 -0.28
CA ILE A 21 -56.32 23.48 -1.54
C ILE A 21 -54.92 24.06 -1.26
N ALA A 22 -54.79 24.96 -0.28
CA ALA A 22 -53.50 25.51 0.11
C ALA A 22 -52.55 24.43 0.66
N LYS A 23 -53.04 23.52 1.52
CA LYS A 23 -52.26 22.37 2.00
C LYS A 23 -51.84 21.45 0.86
N LEU A 24 -52.74 21.17 -0.08
CA LEU A 24 -52.45 20.32 -1.24
C LEU A 24 -51.36 20.94 -2.12
N SER A 25 -51.45 22.24 -2.39
CA SER A 25 -50.46 23.00 -3.15
C SER A 25 -49.09 22.99 -2.46
N ASN A 26 -49.06 23.19 -1.13
CA ASN A 26 -47.81 23.12 -0.38
C ASN A 26 -47.18 21.73 -0.42
N ASN A 27 -48.00 20.67 -0.35
CA ASN A 27 -47.51 19.29 -0.49
C ASN A 27 -46.95 19.02 -1.89
N GLN A 28 -47.61 19.52 -2.94
CA GLN A 28 -47.11 19.42 -4.31
C GLN A 28 -45.75 20.12 -4.47
N ASN A 29 -45.60 21.34 -3.93
CA ASN A 29 -44.33 22.06 -3.96
C ASN A 29 -43.23 21.29 -3.23
N ASN A 30 -43.51 20.72 -2.05
CA ASN A 30 -42.55 19.90 -1.32
C ASN A 30 -42.12 18.65 -2.11
N ILE A 31 -43.04 18.03 -2.85
CA ILE A 31 -42.72 16.87 -3.70
C ILE A 31 -41.82 17.32 -4.86
N LEU A 32 -42.13 18.44 -5.51
CA LEU A 32 -41.31 18.99 -6.59
C LEU A 32 -39.88 19.29 -6.13
N THR A 33 -39.71 19.96 -4.98
CA THR A 33 -38.39 20.22 -4.42
C THR A 33 -37.62 18.94 -4.11
N LYS A 34 -38.28 17.91 -3.58
CA LYS A 34 -37.64 16.60 -3.35
C LYS A 34 -37.21 15.93 -4.65
N PHE A 35 -38.02 16.04 -5.70
CA PHE A 35 -37.69 15.51 -7.03
C PHE A 35 -36.48 16.22 -7.62
N GLU A 36 -36.38 17.54 -7.47
CA GLU A 36 -35.25 18.34 -7.92
C GLU A 36 -33.95 17.94 -7.20
N VAL A 37 -33.99 17.77 -5.87
CA VAL A 37 -32.86 17.25 -5.08
C VAL A 37 -32.45 15.85 -5.53
N LEU A 38 -33.42 14.96 -5.79
CA LEU A 38 -33.13 13.62 -6.28
C LEU A 38 -32.46 13.65 -7.66
N ASN A 39 -32.90 14.54 -8.55
CA ASN A 39 -32.30 14.71 -9.87
C ASN A 39 -30.86 15.23 -9.76
N GLN A 40 -30.61 16.19 -8.87
CA GLN A 40 -29.26 16.68 -8.60
C GLN A 40 -28.32 15.56 -8.12
N ASN A 41 -28.79 14.73 -7.18
CA ASN A 41 -28.04 13.56 -6.71
C ASN A 41 -27.74 12.56 -7.83
N MET A 42 -28.66 12.37 -8.78
CA MET A 42 -28.44 11.49 -9.93
C MET A 42 -27.34 12.03 -10.85
N GLU A 43 -27.30 13.35 -11.09
CA GLU A 43 -26.25 13.98 -11.89
C GLU A 43 -24.88 13.92 -11.21
N GLU A 44 -24.83 14.09 -9.88
CA GLU A 44 -23.60 13.86 -9.12
C GLU A 44 -23.11 12.42 -9.25
N LEU A 45 -24.01 11.44 -9.14
CA LEU A 45 -23.67 10.04 -9.32
C LEU A 45 -23.15 9.76 -10.74
N ARG A 46 -23.78 10.33 -11.78
CA ARG A 46 -23.32 10.22 -13.18
C ARG A 46 -21.92 10.79 -13.35
N SER A 47 -21.64 11.95 -12.76
CA SER A 47 -20.31 12.57 -12.77
C SER A 47 -19.25 11.67 -12.13
N ILE A 48 -19.56 11.11 -10.96
CA ILE A 48 -18.66 10.19 -10.25
C ILE A 48 -18.37 8.95 -11.12
N VAL A 49 -19.40 8.34 -11.70
CA VAL A 49 -19.23 7.17 -12.58
C VAL A 49 -18.36 7.51 -13.80
N SER A 50 -18.54 8.69 -14.41
CA SER A 50 -17.69 9.16 -15.52
C SER A 50 -16.22 9.29 -15.11
N GLN A 51 -15.95 9.90 -13.95
CA GLN A 51 -14.59 10.03 -13.42
C GLN A 51 -13.95 8.66 -13.12
N PHE A 52 -14.72 7.70 -12.62
CA PHE A 52 -14.23 6.33 -12.45
C PHE A 52 -13.91 5.67 -13.78
N SER A 53 -14.76 5.83 -14.80
CA SER A 53 -14.52 5.30 -16.15
C SER A 53 -13.20 5.84 -16.74
N GLU A 54 -12.97 7.15 -16.65
CA GLU A 54 -11.72 7.78 -17.12
C GLU A 54 -10.48 7.23 -16.40
N LYS A 55 -10.57 7.04 -15.07
CA LYS A 55 -9.48 6.45 -14.29
C LYS A 55 -9.19 5.00 -14.68
N ILE A 56 -10.23 4.22 -14.99
CA ILE A 56 -10.08 2.83 -15.47
C ILE A 56 -9.37 2.83 -16.83
N SER A 57 -9.78 3.68 -17.77
CA SER A 57 -9.12 3.80 -19.08
C SER A 57 -7.64 4.22 -18.96
N SER A 58 -7.33 5.20 -18.10
CA SER A 58 -5.93 5.61 -17.87
C SER A 58 -5.08 4.49 -17.24
N LEU A 59 -5.67 3.62 -16.42
CA LEU A 59 -4.99 2.48 -15.84
C LEU A 59 -4.72 1.39 -16.90
N GLU A 60 -5.66 1.18 -17.82
CA GLU A 60 -5.53 0.22 -18.91
C GLU A 60 -4.40 0.60 -19.88
N GLU A 61 -4.30 1.88 -20.26
CA GLU A 61 -3.20 2.41 -21.10
C GLU A 61 -1.81 2.19 -20.47
N LYS A 62 -1.67 2.45 -19.17
CA LYS A 62 -0.41 2.19 -18.45
C LYS A 62 -0.05 0.70 -18.41
N SER A 63 -1.05 -0.18 -18.42
CA SER A 63 -0.85 -1.64 -18.44
C SER A 63 -0.37 -2.15 -19.80
N THR A 64 -0.84 -1.54 -20.90
CA THR A 64 -0.42 -1.87 -22.28
C THR A 64 1.03 -1.45 -22.52
N ASP A 65 1.44 -0.26 -22.09
CA ASP A 65 2.82 0.20 -22.23
C ASP A 65 3.80 -0.72 -21.50
N LYS A 66 3.44 -1.16 -20.29
CA LYS A 66 4.25 -2.11 -19.53
C LYS A 66 4.41 -3.46 -20.25
N ARG A 67 3.39 -3.93 -20.98
CA ARG A 67 3.46 -5.16 -21.79
C ARG A 67 4.38 -4.97 -23.00
N ASN A 68 4.26 -3.84 -23.70
CA ASN A 68 5.09 -3.52 -24.86
C ASN A 68 6.57 -3.37 -24.49
N ILE A 69 6.87 -2.65 -23.41
CA ILE A 69 8.24 -2.52 -22.89
C ILE A 69 8.81 -3.89 -22.48
N LYS A 70 7.99 -4.77 -21.88
CA LYS A 70 8.43 -6.11 -21.51
C LYS A 70 8.74 -6.98 -22.74
N SER A 71 7.98 -6.87 -23.83
CA SER A 71 8.30 -7.58 -25.08
C SER A 71 9.57 -7.05 -25.74
N ASP A 72 9.74 -5.73 -25.77
CA ASP A 72 10.91 -5.10 -26.38
C ASP A 72 12.20 -5.46 -25.63
N VAL A 73 12.16 -5.45 -24.30
CA VAL A 73 13.28 -5.89 -23.45
C VAL A 73 13.61 -7.37 -23.69
N CYS A 74 12.60 -8.23 -23.89
CA CYS A 74 12.81 -9.64 -24.21
C CYS A 74 13.50 -9.81 -25.58
N LEU A 75 13.10 -9.03 -26.58
CA LEU A 75 13.70 -9.06 -27.91
C LEU A 75 15.15 -8.55 -27.90
N LEU A 76 15.41 -7.46 -27.18
CA LEU A 76 16.75 -6.93 -26.95
C LEU A 76 17.66 -7.95 -26.28
N LYS A 77 17.15 -8.67 -25.28
CA LYS A 77 17.91 -9.73 -24.61
C LYS A 77 18.29 -10.86 -25.59
N LYS A 78 17.35 -11.33 -26.42
CA LYS A 78 17.65 -12.35 -27.44
C LYS A 78 18.75 -11.90 -28.41
N ARG A 79 18.68 -10.65 -28.88
CA ARG A 79 19.72 -10.09 -29.76
C ARG A 79 21.09 -9.98 -29.09
N ILE A 80 21.13 -9.63 -27.80
CA ILE A 80 22.38 -9.59 -27.03
C ILE A 80 22.99 -10.99 -26.94
N ASP A 81 22.16 -12.01 -26.66
CA ASP A 81 22.61 -13.41 -26.56
C ASP A 81 23.14 -13.91 -27.92
N GLU A 82 22.47 -13.57 -29.03
CA GLU A 82 22.93 -13.87 -30.40
C GLU A 82 24.27 -13.21 -30.71
N LEU A 83 24.43 -11.92 -30.40
CA LEU A 83 25.70 -11.21 -30.58
C LEU A 83 26.82 -11.81 -29.74
N TYR A 84 26.53 -12.24 -28.51
CA TYR A 84 27.50 -12.88 -27.64
C TYR A 84 27.93 -14.25 -28.18
N ALA A 85 27.00 -15.01 -28.77
CA ALA A 85 27.32 -16.28 -29.44
C ALA A 85 28.22 -16.06 -30.66
N ILE A 86 27.92 -15.08 -31.51
CA ILE A 86 28.75 -14.74 -32.68
C ILE A 86 30.17 -14.35 -32.27
N VAL A 87 30.32 -13.52 -31.23
CA VAL A 87 31.63 -13.10 -30.70
C VAL A 87 32.39 -14.27 -30.09
N LYS A 88 31.68 -15.25 -29.52
CA LYS A 88 32.27 -16.47 -28.95
C LYS A 88 32.76 -17.43 -30.04
N GLU A 89 31.97 -17.63 -31.09
CA GLU A 89 32.31 -18.50 -32.23
C GLU A 89 33.43 -17.90 -33.09
N GLY A 90 33.47 -16.57 -33.24
CA GLY A 90 34.55 -15.89 -33.97
C GLY A 90 35.94 -15.94 -33.32
N LYS A 91 36.11 -16.66 -32.20
CA LYS A 91 37.38 -16.80 -31.48
C LYS A 91 38.02 -18.19 -31.61
N GLU A 92 37.40 -19.13 -32.34
CA GLU A 92 37.91 -20.49 -32.53
C GLU A 92 38.59 -20.74 -33.91
N ASP A 93 38.49 -19.83 -34.87
CA ASP A 93 38.99 -20.03 -36.25
C ASP A 93 40.33 -19.33 -36.57
N ILE A 94 41.30 -19.32 -35.64
CA ILE A 94 42.70 -19.05 -35.98
C ILE A 94 43.58 -20.12 -35.34
N SER A 95 43.64 -21.29 -35.98
CA SER A 95 44.66 -22.30 -35.73
C SER A 95 45.52 -22.50 -36.98
N CYS A 96 46.83 -22.28 -36.85
CA CYS A 96 47.87 -22.88 -37.68
C CYS A 96 49.05 -23.33 -36.78
N PRO A 97 49.83 -24.35 -37.17
CA PRO A 97 50.29 -25.37 -36.23
C PRO A 97 51.81 -25.43 -35.97
N SER A 98 52.15 -26.08 -34.84
CA SER A 98 53.42 -26.73 -34.44
C SER A 98 54.61 -25.84 -34.06
N ASP A 99 55.07 -25.94 -32.81
CA ASP A 99 56.38 -26.51 -32.45
C ASP A 99 56.57 -26.58 -30.92
N ASP A 100 57.35 -27.56 -30.50
CA ASP A 100 57.61 -28.06 -29.14
C ASP A 100 58.11 -27.05 -28.09
N VAL A 101 57.90 -27.38 -26.80
CA VAL A 101 58.92 -27.56 -25.71
C VAL A 101 58.31 -27.33 -24.30
N GLN A 102 58.31 -28.43 -23.54
CA GLN A 102 58.50 -28.66 -22.09
C GLN A 102 58.18 -27.63 -20.98
N ASP A 103 57.46 -28.17 -19.98
CA ASP A 103 57.66 -28.16 -18.52
C ASP A 103 57.08 -27.06 -17.59
N VAL A 104 56.71 -27.58 -16.40
CA VAL A 104 56.47 -26.94 -15.08
C VAL A 104 55.03 -26.58 -14.66
N GLU A 105 54.41 -27.52 -13.95
CA GLU A 105 53.76 -27.42 -12.62
C GLU A 105 53.15 -26.07 -12.16
N SER A 106 51.84 -26.04 -11.88
CA SER A 106 51.26 -25.42 -10.66
C SER A 106 49.74 -25.60 -10.55
N CYS A 107 49.28 -25.90 -9.32
CA CYS A 107 47.90 -26.03 -8.88
C CYS A 107 47.11 -24.71 -8.97
N HIS A 108 45.77 -24.76 -9.09
CA HIS A 108 44.79 -24.16 -8.15
C HIS A 108 43.36 -24.08 -8.71
N SER A 109 42.45 -24.71 -7.97
CA SER A 109 41.02 -24.39 -7.77
C SER A 109 40.07 -24.28 -8.97
N GLU A 110 39.25 -25.32 -9.12
CA GLU A 110 37.94 -25.27 -9.78
C GLU A 110 37.03 -24.27 -9.04
N VAL A 111 36.87 -23.07 -9.60
CA VAL A 111 35.75 -22.19 -9.27
C VAL A 111 34.55 -22.68 -10.08
N SER A 112 33.69 -23.45 -9.42
CA SER A 112 32.34 -23.78 -9.89
C SER A 112 31.57 -22.48 -10.15
N SER A 113 31.39 -22.16 -11.41
CA SER A 113 30.64 -21.01 -11.90
C SER A 113 29.14 -21.27 -11.81
N SER A 114 28.62 -21.27 -10.58
CA SER A 114 27.18 -21.31 -10.35
C SER A 114 26.56 -20.01 -10.87
N SER A 115 25.70 -20.18 -11.88
CA SER A 115 25.11 -19.11 -12.69
C SER A 115 24.33 -18.13 -11.82
N LYS A 116 24.80 -16.89 -11.79
CA LYS A 116 24.23 -15.78 -11.02
C LYS A 116 22.91 -15.34 -11.65
N VAL A 117 21.81 -15.98 -11.28
CA VAL A 117 20.47 -15.51 -11.67
C VAL A 117 20.13 -14.28 -10.81
N ALA A 118 20.08 -13.11 -11.44
CA ALA A 118 19.44 -11.93 -10.87
C ALA A 118 17.94 -12.20 -10.73
N MET A 119 17.54 -12.80 -9.61
CA MET A 119 16.14 -13.00 -9.25
C MET A 119 15.55 -11.64 -8.87
N THR A 120 14.80 -11.03 -9.79
CA THR A 120 14.05 -9.80 -9.52
C THR A 120 12.99 -10.07 -8.46
N THR A 121 13.00 -9.33 -7.36
CA THR A 121 11.96 -9.42 -6.33
C THR A 121 10.64 -8.89 -6.91
N GLY A 122 9.61 -9.74 -6.95
CA GLY A 122 8.25 -9.34 -7.30
C GLY A 122 7.55 -8.68 -6.12
N LEU A 123 6.55 -7.85 -6.38
CA LEU A 123 5.77 -7.23 -5.33
C LEU A 123 4.27 -7.29 -5.65
N ASP A 124 3.46 -7.69 -4.68
CA ASP A 124 2.00 -7.65 -4.75
C ASP A 124 1.46 -6.27 -4.38
N ARG A 125 1.36 -5.38 -5.37
CA ARG A 125 1.03 -3.97 -5.11
C ARG A 125 -0.36 -3.82 -4.50
N ASP A 126 -1.30 -4.68 -4.85
CA ASP A 126 -2.71 -4.50 -4.49
C ASP A 126 -2.98 -4.98 -3.07
N THR A 127 -2.47 -6.15 -2.68
CA THR A 127 -2.63 -6.64 -1.31
C THR A 127 -1.85 -5.81 -0.30
N ILE A 128 -0.66 -5.33 -0.67
CA ILE A 128 0.15 -4.46 0.19
C ILE A 128 -0.51 -3.08 0.33
N ARG A 129 -1.01 -2.49 -0.76
CA ARG A 129 -1.72 -1.20 -0.69
C ARG A 129 -3.00 -1.32 0.13
N ALA A 130 -3.78 -2.38 -0.06
CA ALA A 130 -4.98 -2.62 0.74
C ALA A 130 -4.65 -2.75 2.24
N ALA A 131 -3.53 -3.39 2.59
CA ALA A 131 -3.08 -3.52 3.98
C ALA A 131 -2.60 -2.20 4.57
N TYR A 132 -1.83 -1.45 3.78
CA TYR A 132 -1.34 -0.13 4.13
C TYR A 132 -2.51 0.83 4.41
N GLU A 133 -3.50 0.91 3.53
CA GLU A 133 -4.67 1.77 3.74
C GLU A 133 -5.54 1.31 4.91
N ASP A 134 -5.67 -0.01 5.12
CA ASP A 134 -6.39 -0.57 6.27
C ASP A 134 -5.75 -0.14 7.60
N VAL A 135 -4.43 -0.28 7.76
CA VAL A 135 -3.71 0.19 8.96
C VAL A 135 -3.83 1.71 9.14
N ARG A 136 -3.89 2.48 8.05
CA ARG A 136 -4.05 3.94 8.11
C ARG A 136 -5.46 4.39 8.48
N SER A 137 -6.46 3.60 8.14
CA SER A 137 -7.86 3.96 8.33
C SER A 137 -8.21 3.99 9.80
N ASP A 138 -8.66 5.15 10.28
CA ASP A 138 -9.10 5.26 11.66
C ASP A 138 -10.39 4.48 11.97
N GLY A 139 -11.10 4.06 10.92
CA GLY A 139 -12.35 3.31 11.01
C GLY A 139 -12.18 1.80 11.15
N THR A 140 -10.96 1.27 11.05
CA THR A 140 -10.72 -0.18 11.23
C THR A 140 -9.90 -0.46 12.49
N PRO A 141 -10.13 -1.61 13.14
CA PRO A 141 -9.35 -2.02 14.31
C PRO A 141 -7.94 -2.46 13.94
N THR A 142 -7.61 -2.58 12.66
CA THR A 142 -6.29 -3.00 12.19
C THR A 142 -5.23 -1.98 12.61
N GLU A 143 -4.28 -2.41 13.45
CA GLU A 143 -3.19 -1.57 13.92
C GLU A 143 -1.87 -1.91 13.23
N TRP A 144 -1.72 -3.12 12.71
CA TRP A 144 -0.50 -3.53 12.04
C TRP A 144 -0.75 -4.47 10.86
N ALA A 145 0.21 -4.49 9.94
CA ALA A 145 0.31 -5.41 8.83
C ALA A 145 1.75 -5.93 8.69
N VAL A 146 1.90 -7.20 8.29
CA VAL A 146 3.19 -7.84 8.04
C VAL A 146 3.25 -8.34 6.60
N PHE A 147 4.39 -8.05 5.96
CA PHE A 147 4.69 -8.40 4.59
C PHE A 147 5.85 -9.39 4.56
N LYS A 148 5.62 -10.55 3.95
CA LYS A 148 6.60 -11.65 3.88
C LYS A 148 6.88 -12.02 2.43
N PHE A 149 7.93 -12.81 2.25
CA PHE A 149 8.31 -13.35 0.95
C PHE A 149 7.62 -14.69 0.71
N GLU A 150 6.80 -14.74 -0.33
CA GLU A 150 6.28 -15.97 -0.90
C GLU A 150 7.09 -16.27 -2.17
N GLY A 151 8.11 -17.11 -2.04
CA GLY A 151 9.11 -17.31 -3.09
C GLY A 151 9.91 -16.04 -3.36
N SER A 152 9.77 -15.47 -4.57
CA SER A 152 10.40 -14.20 -4.95
C SER A 152 9.49 -12.99 -4.82
N ARG A 153 8.25 -13.15 -4.34
CA ARG A 153 7.23 -12.10 -4.29
C ARG A 153 6.98 -11.64 -2.86
N ILE A 154 6.91 -10.33 -2.64
CA ILE A 154 6.46 -9.76 -1.34
C ILE A 154 4.94 -9.67 -1.36
N VAL A 155 4.30 -10.25 -0.35
CA VAL A 155 2.84 -10.32 -0.17
C VAL A 155 2.44 -9.91 1.25
N CYS A 156 1.21 -9.44 1.43
CA CYS A 156 0.63 -9.25 2.76
C CYS A 156 0.36 -10.61 3.40
N SER A 157 1.10 -10.96 4.45
CA SER A 157 1.00 -12.25 5.13
C SER A 157 0.00 -12.23 6.29
N ALA A 158 -0.05 -11.13 7.04
CA ALA A 158 -0.88 -11.03 8.23
C ALA A 158 -1.26 -9.58 8.53
N ARG A 159 -2.36 -9.39 9.24
CA ARG A 159 -2.83 -8.12 9.79
C ARG A 159 -3.48 -8.37 11.14
N GLY A 160 -3.49 -7.38 12.01
CA GLY A 160 -4.15 -7.50 13.30
C GLY A 160 -4.13 -6.21 14.09
N SER A 161 -4.63 -6.31 15.33
CA SER A 161 -4.74 -5.21 16.27
C SER A 161 -3.90 -5.41 17.52
N ASP A 162 -3.40 -6.62 17.80
CA ASP A 162 -2.62 -6.90 19.00
C ASP A 162 -1.11 -6.92 18.72
N PHE A 163 -0.34 -6.15 19.48
CA PHE A 163 1.11 -6.12 19.37
C PHE A 163 1.77 -7.48 19.69
N THR A 164 1.16 -8.30 20.56
CA THR A 164 1.74 -9.61 20.87
C THR A 164 1.64 -10.57 19.69
N GLU A 165 0.59 -10.46 18.89
CA GLU A 165 0.43 -11.19 17.63
C GLU A 165 1.41 -10.70 16.56
N PHE A 166 1.61 -9.38 16.47
CA PHE A 166 2.61 -8.78 15.58
C PHE A 166 4.01 -9.35 15.83
N ARG A 167 4.44 -9.39 17.10
CA ARG A 167 5.75 -9.93 17.48
C ARG A 167 5.94 -11.37 17.01
N LYS A 168 4.92 -12.22 17.12
CA LYS A 168 4.97 -13.64 16.71
C LYS A 168 5.12 -13.83 15.19
N GLN A 169 4.92 -12.78 14.39
CA GLN A 169 5.06 -12.88 12.94
C GLN A 169 6.51 -12.92 12.46
N PHE A 170 7.50 -12.68 13.31
CA PHE A 170 8.90 -12.60 12.90
C PHE A 170 9.69 -13.80 13.40
N ALA A 171 10.18 -14.62 12.47
CA ALA A 171 11.05 -15.77 12.73
C ALA A 171 12.53 -15.46 12.45
N ASP A 172 13.42 -16.23 13.06
CA ASP A 172 14.86 -15.97 13.00
C ASP A 172 15.51 -16.29 11.65
N ASP A 173 14.85 -17.11 10.83
CA ASP A 173 15.31 -17.59 9.52
C ASP A 173 14.73 -16.81 8.33
N GLU A 174 13.85 -15.84 8.61
CA GLU A 174 13.17 -15.06 7.58
C GLU A 174 13.51 -13.56 7.66
N ARG A 175 13.26 -12.89 6.54
CA ARG A 175 13.20 -11.43 6.48
C ARG A 175 11.77 -11.02 6.17
N ALA A 176 11.31 -9.94 6.78
CA ALA A 176 9.95 -9.47 6.64
C ALA A 176 9.88 -7.95 6.84
N PHE A 177 8.74 -7.36 6.49
CA PHE A 177 8.46 -5.97 6.76
C PHE A 177 7.21 -5.84 7.61
N GLY A 178 7.24 -4.94 8.58
CA GLY A 178 6.09 -4.57 9.39
C GLY A 178 5.69 -3.13 9.14
N TYR A 179 4.39 -2.87 9.14
CA TYR A 179 3.85 -1.51 9.21
C TYR A 179 2.83 -1.45 10.32
N LEU A 180 3.01 -0.52 11.26
CA LEU A 180 2.17 -0.44 12.44
C LEU A 180 1.78 1.00 12.78
N ARG A 181 0.62 1.13 13.41
CA ARG A 181 0.03 2.34 13.94
C ARG A 181 0.02 2.24 15.45
N LEU A 182 0.63 3.22 16.11
CA LEU A 182 0.62 3.33 17.57
C LEU A 182 -0.06 4.64 17.97
N GLN A 183 -0.97 4.55 18.94
CA GLN A 183 -1.55 5.73 19.56
C GLN A 183 -0.56 6.29 20.58
N MET A 184 -0.11 7.52 20.33
CA MET A 184 0.88 8.22 21.14
C MET A 184 0.29 9.47 21.77
N GLY A 185 0.85 9.90 22.90
CA GLY A 185 0.51 11.13 23.60
C GLY A 185 -0.25 10.92 24.91
N ASP A 186 -0.58 12.03 25.56
CA ASP A 186 -1.21 12.07 26.87
C ASP A 186 -2.74 12.24 26.76
N GLU A 187 -3.39 12.42 27.91
CA GLU A 187 -4.84 12.58 28.04
C GLU A 187 -5.41 13.72 27.17
N MET A 188 -4.59 14.73 26.85
CA MET A 188 -4.99 15.92 26.11
C MET A 188 -4.60 15.89 24.62
N SER A 189 -3.65 15.04 24.21
CA SER A 189 -3.15 14.98 22.83
C SER A 189 -2.88 13.55 22.34
N LYS A 190 -3.94 12.80 22.08
CA LYS A 190 -3.83 11.48 21.42
C LYS A 190 -3.63 11.65 19.91
N ARG A 191 -2.45 11.29 19.42
CA ARG A 191 -2.12 11.30 17.98
C ARG A 191 -1.61 9.94 17.56
N ARG A 192 -2.11 9.45 16.43
CA ARG A 192 -1.63 8.19 15.86
C ARG A 192 -0.35 8.45 15.09
N LYS A 193 0.66 7.63 15.32
CA LYS A 193 1.91 7.64 14.58
C LYS A 193 2.11 6.30 13.90
N PHE A 194 2.72 6.35 12.73
CA PHE A 194 2.99 5.18 11.92
C PHE A 194 4.48 4.85 11.97
N MET A 195 4.80 3.57 12.00
CA MET A 195 6.17 3.09 11.98
C MET A 195 6.33 2.00 10.93
N PHE A 196 7.49 2.00 10.29
CA PHE A 196 7.90 0.97 9.36
C PHE A 196 9.05 0.16 9.97
N VAL A 197 8.92 -1.16 9.96
CA VAL A 197 9.88 -2.09 10.55
C VAL A 197 10.44 -2.99 9.45
N ALA A 198 11.75 -3.04 9.34
CA ALA A 198 12.48 -3.98 8.51
C ALA A 198 13.07 -5.08 9.41
N TRP A 199 12.52 -6.29 9.33
CA TRP A 199 13.01 -7.43 10.08
C TRP A 199 14.01 -8.23 9.26
N VAL A 200 15.18 -8.50 9.83
CA VAL A 200 16.16 -9.42 9.27
C VAL A 200 16.59 -10.40 10.35
N GLY A 201 16.03 -11.61 10.32
CA GLY A 201 16.37 -12.64 11.28
C GLY A 201 17.87 -12.97 11.31
N PRO A 202 18.41 -13.40 12.46
CA PRO A 202 19.84 -13.70 12.62
C PRO A 202 20.31 -14.84 11.71
N ASN A 203 19.44 -15.79 11.36
CA ASN A 203 19.76 -16.95 10.53
C ASN A 203 19.53 -16.71 9.02
N VAL A 204 19.13 -15.50 8.61
CA VAL A 204 18.96 -15.15 7.20
C VAL A 204 20.31 -15.16 6.49
N SER A 205 20.35 -15.79 5.30
CA SER A 205 21.56 -15.88 4.48
C SER A 205 22.13 -14.51 4.10
N VAL A 206 23.46 -14.42 3.97
CA VAL A 206 24.18 -13.17 3.64
C VAL A 206 23.64 -12.52 2.36
N ILE A 207 23.33 -13.32 1.34
CA ILE A 207 22.73 -12.83 0.10
C ILE A 207 21.36 -12.21 0.32
N ASN A 208 20.53 -12.81 1.19
CA ASN A 208 19.20 -12.30 1.48
C ASN A 208 19.24 -11.04 2.34
N ARG A 209 20.22 -10.93 3.24
CA ARG A 209 20.53 -9.72 4.01
C ARG A 209 20.98 -8.58 3.09
N ALA A 210 21.85 -8.87 2.12
CA ALA A 210 22.31 -7.87 1.15
C ALA A 210 21.17 -7.32 0.26
N LYS A 211 20.20 -8.17 -0.09
CA LYS A 211 19.01 -7.77 -0.87
C LYS A 211 18.02 -6.92 -0.08
N MET A 212 18.13 -6.85 1.24
CA MET A 212 17.16 -6.17 2.09
C MET A 212 17.03 -4.68 1.76
N SER A 213 18.11 -4.00 1.38
CA SER A 213 18.07 -2.57 1.00
C SER A 213 17.25 -2.34 -0.26
N THR A 214 17.39 -3.22 -1.26
CA THR A 214 16.61 -3.19 -2.50
C THR A 214 15.15 -3.55 -2.24
N ASP A 215 14.90 -4.65 -1.54
CA ASP A 215 13.54 -5.12 -1.23
C ASP A 215 12.77 -4.06 -0.42
N LYS A 216 13.46 -3.41 0.54
CA LYS A 216 12.93 -2.31 1.34
C LYS A 216 12.51 -1.10 0.50
N ALA A 217 13.33 -0.69 -0.47
CA ALA A 217 13.00 0.41 -1.37
C ALA A 217 11.70 0.12 -2.15
N ILE A 218 11.57 -1.10 -2.67
CA ILE A 218 10.39 -1.53 -3.44
C ILE A 218 9.11 -1.49 -2.58
N VAL A 219 9.19 -1.87 -1.30
CA VAL A 219 8.04 -1.79 -0.37
C VAL A 219 7.70 -0.33 -0.02
N LYS A 220 8.71 0.52 0.17
CA LYS A 220 8.53 1.95 0.47
C LYS A 220 7.91 2.76 -0.68
N ASP A 221 7.98 2.26 -1.92
CA ASP A 221 7.22 2.85 -3.04
C ASP A 221 5.69 2.80 -2.82
N ILE A 222 5.20 1.93 -1.93
CA ILE A 222 3.78 1.86 -1.55
C ILE A 222 3.58 2.44 -0.16
N ILE A 223 4.44 2.07 0.78
CA ILE A 223 4.37 2.52 2.18
C ILE A 223 5.14 3.81 2.31
N SER A 224 4.47 4.93 2.02
CA SER A 224 5.11 6.24 1.93
C SER A 224 5.08 7.05 3.23
N ASN A 225 4.11 6.82 4.11
CA ASN A 225 3.93 7.64 5.31
C ASN A 225 4.20 6.84 6.60
N PHE A 226 5.29 7.18 7.27
CA PHE A 226 5.67 6.70 8.59
C PHE A 226 6.55 7.76 9.25
N ALA A 227 6.49 7.85 10.58
CA ALA A 227 7.28 8.79 11.37
C ALA A 227 8.70 8.26 11.65
N VAL A 228 8.83 6.94 11.80
CA VAL A 228 10.09 6.26 12.12
C VAL A 228 10.20 5.00 11.27
N GLU A 229 11.43 4.71 10.84
CA GLU A 229 11.84 3.44 10.27
C GLU A 229 12.86 2.79 11.19
N LEU A 230 12.67 1.51 11.52
CA LEU A 230 13.62 0.71 12.28
C LEU A 230 14.01 -0.54 11.50
N GLN A 231 15.28 -0.91 11.56
CA GLN A 231 15.76 -2.23 11.15
C GLN A 231 16.11 -3.01 12.40
N LEU A 232 15.48 -4.18 12.55
CA LEU A 232 15.59 -5.03 13.73
C LEU A 232 16.18 -6.37 13.33
N GLU A 233 17.08 -6.88 14.17
CA GLU A 233 17.81 -8.13 13.92
C GLU A 233 17.62 -9.17 15.04
N SER A 234 16.95 -8.77 16.14
CA SER A 234 16.67 -9.64 17.28
C SER A 234 15.23 -9.47 17.78
N GLN A 235 14.62 -10.59 18.14
CA GLN A 235 13.24 -10.65 18.64
C GLN A 235 13.07 -9.92 19.98
N ALA A 236 14.17 -9.66 20.69
CA ALA A 236 14.21 -8.86 21.91
C ALA A 236 14.04 -7.35 21.65
N GLU A 237 14.34 -6.88 20.44
CA GLU A 237 14.18 -5.48 20.04
C GLU A 237 12.73 -5.15 19.64
N ILE A 238 11.90 -6.18 19.39
CA ILE A 238 10.47 -6.03 19.10
C ILE A 238 9.72 -5.84 20.43
N ASP A 239 9.91 -4.67 21.01
CA ASP A 239 9.33 -4.25 22.27
C ASP A 239 8.50 -2.97 22.11
N ILE A 240 7.31 -2.97 22.71
CA ILE A 240 6.35 -1.87 22.52
C ILE A 240 6.85 -0.56 23.12
N ASP A 241 7.61 -0.60 24.21
CA ASP A 241 8.10 0.59 24.89
C ASP A 241 9.28 1.19 24.11
N GLN A 242 10.19 0.35 23.59
CA GLN A 242 11.24 0.81 22.66
C GLN A 242 10.67 1.48 21.41
N PHE A 243 9.58 0.91 20.88
CA PHE A 243 8.87 1.44 19.71
C PHE A 243 8.23 2.81 20.01
N LYS A 244 7.56 2.93 21.15
CA LYS A 244 6.99 4.19 21.65
C LYS A 244 8.08 5.26 21.86
N ASP A 245 9.21 4.88 22.44
CA ASP A 245 10.33 5.79 22.68
C ASP A 245 10.94 6.32 21.38
N ALA A 246 11.12 5.45 20.39
CA ALA A 246 11.59 5.86 19.06
C ALA A 246 10.61 6.85 18.40
N LEU A 247 9.31 6.58 18.48
CA LEU A 247 8.25 7.45 17.96
C LEU A 247 8.12 8.78 18.73
N ASN A 248 8.36 8.78 20.04
CA ASN A 248 8.39 9.99 20.86
C ASN A 248 9.58 10.87 20.49
N ARG A 249 10.77 10.29 20.33
CA ARG A 249 11.98 10.99 19.92
C ARG A 249 11.84 11.66 18.55
N ALA A 250 11.24 10.98 17.58
CA ALA A 250 10.94 11.56 16.27
C ALA A 250 9.80 12.60 16.29
N GLY A 251 9.02 12.65 17.38
CA GLY A 251 7.86 13.53 17.54
C GLY A 251 8.15 14.98 17.88
N GLY A 252 9.37 15.32 18.32
CA GLY A 252 9.85 16.68 18.52
C GLY A 252 9.13 17.57 19.55
N ALA A 253 8.02 17.12 20.16
CA ALA A 253 7.22 17.91 21.08
C ALA A 253 6.90 17.10 22.34
N ASN A 254 7.75 17.22 23.36
CA ASN A 254 7.43 16.81 24.72
C ASN A 254 7.12 18.10 25.49
N TYR A 255 5.85 18.55 25.45
CA TYR A 255 5.41 19.66 26.28
C TYR A 255 5.36 19.17 27.72
N GLY A 256 6.49 19.28 28.42
CA GLY A 256 6.60 18.85 29.81
C GLY A 256 5.54 19.55 30.67
N THR A 257 4.60 18.78 31.21
CA THR A 257 3.92 19.13 32.45
C THR A 257 5.00 19.12 33.52
N GLY A 258 5.46 20.30 33.93
CA GLY A 258 6.58 20.50 34.85
C GLY A 258 6.33 19.98 36.26
N VAL A 259 6.23 18.66 36.43
CA VAL A 259 6.28 17.99 37.73
C VAL A 259 7.62 17.28 37.81
N ARG A 260 8.52 17.87 38.59
CA ARG A 260 9.68 17.18 39.13
C ARG A 260 9.20 16.55 40.43
N ASP A 261 9.05 15.23 40.46
CA ASP A 261 8.89 14.53 41.75
C ASP A 261 10.18 14.77 42.56
N LEU A 262 9.97 15.29 43.78
CA LEU A 262 10.98 15.56 44.81
C LEU A 262 11.33 14.28 45.57
#